data_AF-A0AAW1HPY2-F1
#
_entry.id   AF-A0AAW1HPY2-F1
#
_cell.length_a   1.000
_cell.length_b   1.000
_cell.length_c   1.000
_cell.angle_alpha   90.00
_cell.angle_beta   90.00
_cell.angle_gamma   90.00
#
_symmetry.space_group_name_H-M   'P 1'
#
loop_
_entity.id
_entity.type
_entity.pdbx_description
1 polymer ?
#
loop_
_entity_poly.entity_id
_entity_poly.type
_entity_poly.pdbx_seq_one_letter_code
_entity_poly.pdbx_strand_id
1 'polypeptide(L)' 'MRGRSYSRSPPRRGYSRRRRSPIPRGRYRGHDRDAPTSLLVRNLRLDCRSEDLRRPFSGFGPLKDIYFPRNYYTG' A
#
# COMPACT_ATOMS: atom_id res chain seq x y z
N MET A 1 41.12 -27.49 -43.24
CA MET A 1 41.02 -26.25 -44.04
C MET A 1 39.93 -26.39 -45.11
N ARG A 2 38.69 -25.92 -44.88
CA ARG A 2 37.67 -25.79 -45.95
C ARG A 2 36.63 -24.72 -45.61
N GLY A 3 36.21 -23.98 -46.64
CA GLY A 3 35.10 -23.01 -46.65
C GLY A 3 35.60 -21.62 -47.01
N ARG A 4 35.90 -21.30 -48.28
CA ARG A 4 34.99 -20.95 -49.39
C ARG A 4 33.90 -19.93 -49.01
N SER A 5 34.05 -18.77 -49.63
CA SER A 5 33.30 -17.53 -49.52
C SER A 5 31.82 -17.67 -49.84
N TYR A 6 30.95 -17.03 -49.05
CA TYR A 6 29.67 -16.52 -49.51
C TYR A 6 29.32 -15.20 -48.79
N SER A 7 29.21 -14.14 -49.60
CA SER A 7 28.17 -13.11 -49.53
C SER A 7 28.01 -12.36 -48.20
N ARG A 8 28.64 -11.18 -48.14
CA ARG A 8 28.41 -10.16 -47.11
C ARG A 8 26.98 -9.60 -47.23
N SER A 9 26.01 -10.31 -46.65
CA SER A 9 24.66 -9.77 -46.47
C SER A 9 24.69 -8.84 -45.25
N PRO A 10 24.43 -7.52 -45.40
CA PRO A 10 24.35 -6.63 -44.26
C PRO A 10 23.17 -7.02 -43.36
N PRO A 11 23.30 -6.92 -42.03
CA PRO A 11 22.23 -7.29 -41.11
C PRO A 11 20.98 -6.45 -41.42
N ARG A 12 19.85 -7.14 -41.57
CA ARG A 12 18.54 -6.53 -41.83
C ARG A 12 18.16 -5.66 -40.63
N ARG A 13 18.21 -4.35 -40.84
CA ARG A 13 17.38 -3.29 -40.24
C ARG A 13 16.83 -3.65 -38.84
N GLY A 14 17.72 -3.69 -37.86
CA GLY A 14 17.32 -3.67 -36.46
C GLY A 14 16.71 -2.31 -36.16
N TYR A 15 15.38 -2.27 -36.00
CA TYR A 15 14.68 -1.11 -35.47
C TYR A 15 15.45 -0.57 -34.27
N SER A 16 15.78 0.73 -34.36
CA SER A 16 16.21 1.61 -33.29
C SER A 16 16.11 0.94 -31.91
N ARG A 17 17.25 0.66 -31.28
CA ARG A 17 17.33 0.54 -29.83
C ARG A 17 16.95 1.92 -29.25
N ARG A 18 15.66 2.26 -29.30
CA ARG A 18 15.08 3.27 -28.43
C ARG A 18 15.39 2.75 -27.05
N ARG A 19 16.25 3.46 -26.32
CA ARG A 19 16.44 3.26 -24.89
C ARG A 19 15.04 3.08 -24.33
N ARG A 20 14.72 1.85 -23.90
CA ARG A 20 13.47 1.57 -23.21
C ARG A 20 13.57 2.45 -21.99
N SER A 21 12.90 3.61 -22.02
CA SER A 21 12.82 4.48 -20.86
C SER A 21 12.52 3.58 -19.69
N PRO A 22 13.28 3.65 -18.57
CA PRO A 22 12.89 2.92 -17.38
C PRO A 22 11.43 3.26 -17.16
N ILE A 23 10.55 2.27 -17.34
CA ILE A 23 9.15 2.42 -16.99
C ILE A 23 9.21 2.96 -15.57
N PRO A 24 8.64 4.15 -15.29
CA PRO A 24 8.72 4.73 -13.96
C PRO A 24 8.19 3.63 -13.05
N ARG A 25 9.11 3.01 -12.28
CA ARG A 25 8.73 2.00 -11.31
C ARG A 25 7.73 2.74 -10.46
N GLY A 26 6.47 2.35 -10.64
CA GLY A 26 5.35 3.06 -10.08
C GLY A 26 5.72 3.36 -8.66
N ARG A 27 5.50 4.60 -8.25
CA ARG A 27 5.49 4.98 -6.85
C ARG A 27 4.32 4.26 -6.14
N TYR A 28 4.24 2.95 -6.24
CA TYR A 28 3.93 2.11 -5.10
C TYR A 28 5.17 2.17 -4.19
N ARG A 29 5.43 3.38 -3.70
CA ARG A 29 5.72 3.56 -2.29
C ARG A 29 4.49 2.94 -1.66
N GLY A 30 4.53 1.61 -1.48
CA GLY A 30 3.74 0.96 -0.49
C GLY A 30 3.96 1.86 0.69
N HIS A 31 2.91 2.61 1.02
CA HIS A 31 2.83 3.24 2.31
C HIS A 31 3.29 2.11 3.21
N ASP A 32 4.47 2.27 3.82
CA ASP A 32 4.72 1.79 5.18
C ASP A 32 3.48 2.27 5.93
N ARG A 33 2.37 1.53 5.75
CA ARG A 33 1.13 1.73 6.43
C ARG A 33 1.55 1.18 7.76
N ASP A 34 1.74 2.07 8.72
CA ASP A 34 1.86 1.65 10.11
C ASP A 34 0.92 0.46 10.33
N ALA A 35 1.41 -0.56 11.04
CA ALA A 35 0.62 -1.74 11.34
C ALA A 35 -0.78 -1.31 11.81
N PRO A 36 -1.86 -2.05 11.49
CA PRO A 36 -3.21 -1.64 11.83
C PRO A 36 -3.30 -1.35 13.33
N THR A 37 -3.54 -0.08 13.67
CA THR A 37 -3.66 0.41 15.06
C THR A 37 -5.11 0.50 15.53
N SER A 38 -6.07 0.07 14.70
CA SER A 38 -7.51 0.12 15.00
C SER A 38 -7.95 -1.09 15.82
N LEU A 39 -8.65 -0.84 16.93
CA LEU A 39 -9.21 -1.88 17.81
C LEU A 39 -10.74 -1.85 17.76
N LEU A 40 -11.36 -3.04 17.75
CA LEU A 40 -12.80 -3.20 17.94
C LEU A 40 -13.07 -3.64 19.38
N VAL A 41 -13.66 -2.76 20.17
CA VAL A 41 -14.08 -3.05 21.55
C VAL A 41 -15.58 -3.35 21.54
N ARG A 42 -15.97 -4.52 22.09
CA ARG A 42 -17.37 -4.97 22.18
C ARG A 42 -17.83 -4.97 23.64
N ASN A 43 -19.13 -5.12 23.84
CA ASN A 43 -19.75 -5.20 25.17
C ASN A 43 -19.51 -3.94 26.03
N LEU A 44 -19.50 -2.77 25.38
CA LEU A 44 -19.50 -1.50 26.09
C LEU A 44 -20.91 -1.20 26.60
N ARG A 45 -20.99 -0.49 27.74
CA ARG A 45 -22.26 0.03 28.24
C ARG A 45 -22.88 1.00 27.23
N LEU A 46 -24.21 1.10 27.20
CA LEU A 46 -24.94 2.02 26.31
C LEU A 46 -24.59 3.50 26.55
N ASP A 47 -24.23 3.84 27.78
CA ASP A 47 -23.85 5.19 28.21
C ASP A 47 -22.33 5.45 28.18
N CYS A 48 -21.56 4.57 27.53
CA CYS A 48 -20.11 4.70 27.42
C CYS A 48 -19.71 5.96 26.65
N ARG A 49 -18.79 6.74 27.22
CA ARG A 49 -18.26 7.95 26.61
C ARG A 49 -16.82 7.77 26.15
N SER A 50 -16.32 8.73 25.38
CA SER A 50 -14.95 8.69 24.86
C SER A 50 -13.91 8.68 25.99
N GLU A 51 -14.20 9.37 27.08
CA GLU A 51 -13.31 9.51 28.24
C GLU A 51 -13.11 8.19 29.00
N ASP A 52 -14.16 7.35 29.01
CA ASP A 52 -14.13 6.03 29.65
C ASP A 52 -13.17 5.07 28.94
N LEU A 53 -12.92 5.29 27.65
CA LEU A 53 -11.93 4.55 26.86
C LEU A 53 -10.54 5.20 26.92
N ARG A 54 -10.46 6.53 26.99
CA ARG A 54 -9.15 7.22 27.00
C ARG A 54 -8.27 6.79 28.16
N ARG A 55 -8.81 6.72 29.38
CA ARG A 55 -8.05 6.34 30.58
C ARG A 55 -7.39 4.96 30.48
N PRO A 56 -8.13 3.86 30.29
CA PRO A 56 -7.53 2.52 30.25
C PRO A 56 -6.58 2.32 29.06
N PHE A 57 -6.86 2.93 27.91
CA PHE A 57 -6.04 2.75 26.72
C PHE A 57 -4.80 3.67 26.66
N SER A 58 -4.74 4.75 27.46
CA SER A 58 -3.61 5.69 27.50
C SER A 58 -2.26 5.04 27.85
N GLY A 59 -2.26 3.94 28.61
CA GLY A 59 -1.05 3.21 28.97
C GLY A 59 -0.38 2.47 27.81
N PHE A 60 -1.11 2.23 26.71
CA PHE A 60 -0.60 1.52 25.54
C PHE A 60 -0.08 2.45 24.44
N GLY A 61 -0.22 3.77 24.64
CA GLY A 61 0.21 4.79 23.70
C GLY A 61 -0.86 5.84 23.40
N PRO A 62 -0.56 6.79 22.49
CA PRO A 62 -1.51 7.82 22.11
C PRO A 62 -2.70 7.22 21.35
N LEU A 63 -3.91 7.61 21.75
CA LEU A 63 -5.14 7.33 21.01
C LEU A 63 -5.34 8.35 19.90
N LYS A 64 -5.48 7.87 18.66
CA LYS A 64 -5.72 8.70 17.49
C LYS A 64 -7.16 9.20 17.45
N ASP A 65 -8.12 8.28 17.50
CA ASP A 65 -9.55 8.54 17.38
C ASP A 65 -10.37 7.45 18.08
N ILE A 66 -11.61 7.78 18.42
CA ILE A 66 -12.59 6.86 18.99
C ILE A 66 -13.87 7.01 18.17
N TYR A 67 -14.36 5.90 17.64
CA TYR A 67 -15.59 5.87 16.84
C TYR A 67 -16.66 5.03 17.55
N PHE A 68 -17.80 5.65 17.83
CA PHE A 68 -19.00 4.95 18.27
C PHE A 68 -19.92 4.73 17.06
N PRO A 69 -20.27 3.48 16.72
CA PRO A 69 -21.23 3.21 15.67
C PRO A 69 -22.58 3.85 16.04
N ARG A 70 -23.07 4.73 15.17
CA ARG A 70 -24.41 5.29 15.33
C ARG A 70 -25.43 4.18 15.11
N ASN A 71 -26.40 4.06 16.03
CA ASN A 71 -27.53 3.16 15.80
C ASN A 71 -28.41 3.77 14.70
N TYR A 72 -28.33 3.20 13.49
CA TYR A 72 -29.04 3.65 12.30
C TYR A 72 -30.56 3.77 12.50
N TYR A 73 -31.14 3.02 13.44
CA TYR A 73 -32.58 2.99 13.67
C TYR A 73 -33.06 3.91 14.79
N THR A 74 -32.18 4.33 15.71
CA THR A 74 -32.60 5.07 16.91
C THR A 74 -32.01 6.46 17.04
N GLY A 75 -31.09 6.86 16.14
CA GLY A 75 -30.59 8.24 16.06
C GLY A 75 -29.53 8.58 17.08
#